data_AF-A0A7D9HZH2-F1
#
_entry.id   AF-A0A7D9HZH2-F1
#
_cell.length_a   1.000
_cell.length_b   1.000
_cell.length_c   1.000
_cell.angle_alpha   90.00
_cell.angle_beta   90.00
_cell.angle_gamma   90.00
#
_symmetry.space_group_name_H-M   'P 1'
#
loop_
_entity.id
_entity.type
_entity.pdbx_description
1 polymer ?
#
loop_
_entity_poly.entity_id
_entity_poly.type
_entity_poly.pdbx_seq_one_letter_code
_entity_poly.pdbx_strand_id
1 'polypeptide(L)'
;MAQRKCRGRTFYAALGKALKTAKIEQRPWKQEMNQFLLQYRTSPHCSTGVPPAELLFNRTVKGQLPVLHQKSNVSRHKEARDNERKRQEYNEKYDRRVHRSRKDEIKVGDHVLVRQNRQNKLSPTFDPTPYVITKRQNSRVTA
;
A
#
# COMPACT_ATOMS: atom_id res chain seq x y z
N MET A 1 -10.03 -1.91 9.39
CA MET A 1 -9.67 -2.11 7.96
C MET A 1 -8.95 -0.90 7.31
N ALA A 2 -8.25 -0.03 8.05
CA ALA A 2 -7.85 1.28 7.51
C ALA A 2 -6.40 1.43 7.00
N GLN A 3 -5.45 0.54 7.33
CA GLN A 3 -4.02 0.87 7.14
C GLN A 3 -3.22 0.02 6.15
N ARG A 4 -3.87 -0.85 5.37
CA ARG A 4 -3.25 -1.53 4.22
C ARG A 4 -3.01 -0.61 3.00
N LYS A 5 -3.08 0.73 3.17
CA LYS A 5 -3.26 1.67 2.05
C LYS A 5 -1.97 2.12 1.35
N CYS A 6 -0.79 1.92 1.94
CA CYS A 6 0.43 2.61 1.47
C CYS A 6 1.27 1.90 0.39
N ARG A 7 1.06 0.61 0.09
CA ARG A 7 2.00 -0.15 -0.77
C ARG A 7 1.71 -0.08 -2.28
N GLY A 8 0.59 0.51 -2.72
CA GLY A 8 0.28 0.61 -4.15
C GLY A 8 -1.01 1.36 -4.49
N ARG A 9 -2.00 1.35 -3.57
CA ARG A 9 -3.23 2.17 -3.72
C ARG A 9 -2.97 3.68 -3.66
N THR A 10 -1.84 4.11 -3.08
CA THR A 10 -1.41 5.51 -3.01
C THR A 10 -0.90 6.04 -4.35
N PHE A 11 -0.09 5.27 -5.08
CA PHE A 11 0.51 5.73 -6.35
C PHE A 11 -0.57 5.99 -7.40
N TYR A 12 -1.41 5.01 -7.71
CA TYR A 12 -2.47 5.18 -8.71
C TYR A 12 -3.51 6.23 -8.31
N ALA A 13 -3.80 6.36 -7.01
CA ALA A 13 -4.69 7.42 -6.53
C ALA A 13 -4.07 8.81 -6.67
N ALA A 14 -2.78 8.98 -6.36
CA ALA A 14 -2.07 10.25 -6.50
C ALA A 14 -1.87 10.61 -7.97
N LEU A 15 -1.49 9.64 -8.81
CA LEU A 15 -1.40 9.79 -10.26
C LEU A 15 -2.76 10.18 -10.85
N GLY A 16 -3.82 9.48 -10.46
CA GLY A 16 -5.17 9.79 -10.90
C GLY A 16 -5.63 11.20 -10.52
N LYS A 17 -5.20 11.72 -9.35
CA LYS A 17 -5.44 13.12 -8.98
C LYS A 17 -4.65 14.08 -9.86
N ALA A 18 -3.35 13.85 -10.05
CA ALA A 18 -2.50 14.68 -10.90
C ALA A 18 -3.05 14.77 -12.33
N LEU A 19 -3.45 13.65 -12.92
CA LEU A 19 -4.03 13.62 -14.27
C LEU A 19 -5.40 14.31 -14.36
N LYS A 20 -6.24 14.20 -13.33
CA LYS A 20 -7.52 14.95 -13.26
C LYS A 20 -7.27 16.46 -13.20
N THR A 21 -6.30 16.89 -12.41
CA THR A 21 -5.92 18.32 -12.32
C THR A 21 -5.37 18.81 -13.65
N ALA A 22 -4.47 18.06 -14.30
CA ALA A 22 -3.95 18.38 -15.62
C ALA A 22 -5.07 18.58 -16.67
N LYS A 23 -6.11 17.75 -16.63
CA LYS A 23 -7.28 17.87 -17.51
C LYS A 23 -8.08 19.16 -17.24
N ILE A 24 -8.23 19.57 -15.98
CA ILE A 24 -8.90 20.82 -15.60
C ILE A 24 -8.07 22.03 -16.05
N GLU A 25 -6.75 21.98 -15.86
CA GLU A 25 -5.80 23.03 -16.23
C GLU A 25 -5.49 23.08 -17.75
N GLN A 26 -6.11 22.21 -18.55
CA GLN A 26 -5.87 22.08 -20.01
C GLN A 26 -4.39 21.84 -20.36
N ARG A 27 -3.65 21.15 -19.48
CA ARG A 27 -2.24 20.79 -19.72
C ARG A 27 -2.13 19.45 -20.43
N PRO A 28 -1.08 19.23 -21.25
CA PRO A 28 -0.84 17.95 -21.89
C PRO A 28 -0.54 16.88 -20.84
N TRP A 29 -1.44 15.90 -20.73
CA TRP A 29 -1.40 14.85 -19.70
C TRP A 29 -0.07 14.08 -19.64
N LYS A 30 0.62 13.92 -20.78
CA LYS A 30 1.90 13.21 -20.85
C LYS A 30 3.03 13.96 -20.14
N GLN A 31 3.04 15.30 -20.21
CA GLN A 31 4.03 16.11 -19.51
C GLN A 31 3.80 16.07 -18.00
N GLU A 32 2.55 16.25 -17.58
CA GLU A 32 2.16 16.17 -16.16
C GLU A 32 2.42 14.78 -15.57
N MET A 33 2.18 13.72 -16.34
CA MET A 33 2.56 12.36 -15.95
C MET A 33 4.07 12.22 -15.73
N ASN A 34 4.89 12.73 -16.65
CA ASN A 34 6.35 12.67 -16.52
C ASN A 34 6.85 13.46 -15.31
N GLN A 35 6.25 14.64 -15.06
CA GLN A 35 6.57 15.47 -13.90
C GLN A 35 6.19 14.78 -12.59
N PHE A 36 4.98 14.21 -12.51
CA PHE A 36 4.54 13.42 -11.36
C PHE A 36 5.48 12.24 -11.10
N LEU A 37 5.87 11.51 -12.14
CA LEU A 37 6.76 10.37 -12.01
C LEU A 37 8.15 10.78 -11.52
N LEU A 38 8.68 11.93 -11.97
CA LEU A 38 9.93 12.46 -11.46
C LEU A 38 9.83 12.78 -9.97
N GLN A 39 8.79 13.52 -9.56
CA GLN A 39 8.55 13.86 -8.17
C GLN A 39 8.41 12.61 -7.29
N TYR A 40 7.60 11.64 -7.72
CA TYR A 40 7.41 10.38 -6.99
C TYR A 40 8.72 9.61 -6.79
N ARG A 41 9.62 9.65 -7.78
CA ARG A 41 10.92 8.98 -7.72
C ARG A 41 11.92 9.66 -6.78
N THR A 42 11.87 10.99 -6.68
CA THR A 42 12.82 11.80 -5.90
C THR A 42 12.33 12.12 -4.49
N SER A 43 11.03 12.05 -4.22
CA SER A 43 10.46 12.32 -2.90
C SER A 43 10.51 11.09 -2.00
N PRO A 44 10.79 11.24 -0.68
CA PRO A 44 10.69 10.16 0.29
C PRO A 44 9.33 9.48 0.24
N HIS A 45 9.30 8.16 0.02
CA HIS A 45 8.04 7.43 0.02
C HIS A 45 7.51 7.28 1.44
N CYS A 46 6.18 7.31 1.62
CA CYS A 46 5.61 7.26 2.97
C CYS A 46 6.12 6.01 3.71
N SER A 47 5.90 4.79 3.23
CA SER A 47 6.24 3.58 3.99
C SER A 47 7.72 3.39 4.34
N THR A 48 8.64 3.80 3.47
CA THR A 48 10.07 3.53 3.62
C THR A 48 10.84 4.75 4.14
N GLY A 49 10.31 5.97 4.00
CA GLY A 49 11.03 7.22 4.28
C GLY A 49 12.19 7.50 3.32
N VAL A 50 12.37 6.67 2.30
CA VAL A 50 13.47 6.74 1.33
C VAL A 50 12.88 6.92 -0.07
N PRO A 51 13.48 7.77 -0.94
CA PRO A 51 13.04 7.91 -2.33
C PRO A 51 13.10 6.60 -3.12
N PRO A 52 12.07 6.25 -3.91
CA PRO A 52 12.07 5.02 -4.71
C PRO A 52 13.25 4.90 -5.68
N ALA A 53 13.69 6.02 -6.29
CA ALA A 53 14.82 5.98 -7.21
C ALA A 53 16.15 5.65 -6.52
N GLU A 54 16.32 6.08 -5.26
CA GLU A 54 17.52 5.73 -4.49
C GLU A 54 17.57 4.25 -4.17
N LEU A 55 16.43 3.62 -3.88
CA LEU A 55 16.36 2.17 -3.65
C LEU A 55 16.61 1.33 -4.91
N LEU A 56 16.33 1.88 -6.09
CA LEU A 56 16.51 1.16 -7.36
C LEU A 56 17.90 1.35 -7.94
N PHE A 57 18.40 2.59 -7.93
CA PHE A 57 19.66 2.95 -8.59
C PHE A 57 20.82 3.07 -7.62
N ASN A 58 20.58 2.92 -6.31
CA ASN A 58 21.58 3.04 -5.24
C ASN A 58 22.39 4.35 -5.31
N ARG A 59 21.79 5.40 -5.89
CA ARG A 59 22.35 6.75 -6.08
C ARG A 59 21.24 7.79 -5.92
N THR A 60 21.62 9.00 -5.55
CA THR A 60 20.69 10.14 -5.46
C THR A 60 20.34 10.64 -6.86
N VAL A 61 19.04 10.61 -7.21
CA VAL A 61 18.53 11.22 -8.45
C VAL A 61 18.16 12.66 -8.16
N LYS A 62 18.76 13.60 -8.90
CA LYS A 62 18.46 15.02 -8.77
C LYS A 62 17.09 15.32 -9.37
N GLY A 63 16.23 15.94 -8.57
CA GLY A 63 14.94 16.48 -9.02
C GLY A 63 15.09 17.90 -9.56
N GLN A 64 13.96 18.61 -9.70
CA GLN A 64 13.94 20.02 -10.13
C GLN A 64 14.52 20.98 -9.08
N LEU A 65 14.52 20.59 -7.81
CA LEU A 65 15.08 21.39 -6.73
C LEU A 65 16.57 21.07 -6.53
N PRO A 66 17.44 22.08 -6.36
CA PRO A 66 18.85 21.86 -6.06
C PRO A 66 18.97 21.24 -4.66
N VAL A 67 19.63 20.08 -4.58
CA VAL A 67 19.92 19.41 -3.31
C VAL A 67 21.15 20.07 -2.71
N LEU A 68 20.98 20.68 -1.53
CA LEU A 68 22.08 21.17 -0.68
C LEU A 68 22.83 19.95 -0.12
N HIS A 69 23.74 19.38 -0.92
CA HIS A 69 24.68 18.30 -0.62
C HIS A 69 24.45 17.42 0.63
N GLN A 70 24.33 16.09 0.43
CA GLN A 70 25.03 15.10 1.26
C GLN A 70 25.55 13.95 0.40
N LYS A 71 26.86 13.69 0.50
CA LYS A 71 27.55 12.53 -0.07
C LYS A 71 27.46 11.35 0.91
N SER A 72 27.00 10.21 0.42
CA SER A 72 27.72 8.94 0.40
C SER A 72 26.82 7.90 -0.29
N ASN A 73 27.36 7.12 -1.22
CA ASN A 73 26.65 6.01 -1.88
C ASN A 73 26.46 4.87 -0.87
N VAL A 74 25.72 5.11 0.22
CA VAL A 74 25.39 4.08 1.19
C VAL A 74 24.06 3.49 0.78
N SER A 75 24.03 2.16 0.69
CA SER A 75 22.82 1.41 0.41
C SER A 75 21.77 1.69 1.48
N ARG A 76 20.73 2.45 1.13
CA ARG A 76 19.61 2.80 2.03
C ARG A 76 18.59 1.66 2.21
N HIS A 77 18.90 0.47 1.71
CA HIS A 77 18.03 -0.69 1.84
C HIS A 77 17.81 -1.11 3.29
N LYS A 78 18.86 -1.03 4.14
CA LYS A 78 18.73 -1.33 5.57
C LYS A 78 17.77 -0.36 6.26
N GLU A 79 17.98 0.94 6.04
CA GLU A 79 17.13 2.01 6.56
C GLU A 79 15.66 1.84 6.12
N ALA A 80 15.43 1.58 4.83
CA ALA A 80 14.08 1.37 4.29
C ALA A 80 13.36 0.17 4.94
N ARG A 81 14.07 -0.95 5.16
CA ARG A 81 13.53 -2.14 5.86
C ARG A 81 13.22 -1.84 7.32
N ASP A 82 14.09 -1.11 8.01
CA ASP A 82 13.88 -0.73 9.41
C ASP A 82 12.70 0.23 9.57
N ASN A 83 12.58 1.23 8.69
CA ASN A 83 11.46 2.16 8.66
C ASN A 83 10.14 1.46 8.35
N GLU A 84 10.15 0.52 7.39
CA GLU A 84 8.97 -0.27 7.07
C GLU A 84 8.53 -1.12 8.28
N ARG A 85 9.47 -1.78 8.97
CA ARG A 85 9.17 -2.56 10.19
C ARG A 85 8.56 -1.67 11.28
N LYS A 86 9.19 -0.53 11.60
CA LYS A 86 8.67 0.42 12.60
C LYS A 86 7.26 0.91 12.26
N ARG A 87 6.98 1.19 10.98
CA ARG A 87 5.65 1.58 10.52
C ARG A 87 4.63 0.45 10.61
N GLN A 88 5.02 -0.78 10.31
CA GLN A 88 4.14 -1.95 10.49
C GLN A 88 3.76 -2.13 11.96
N GLU A 89 4.72 -2.04 12.88
CA GLU A 89 4.48 -2.14 14.32
C GLU A 89 3.59 -1.00 14.85
N TYR A 90 3.85 0.24 14.42
CA TYR A 90 3.01 1.39 14.75
C TYR A 90 1.57 1.18 14.27
N ASN A 91 1.40 0.73 13.02
CA ASN A 91 0.09 0.48 12.44
C ASN A 91 -0.66 -0.63 13.17
N GLU A 92 0.02 -1.72 13.57
CA GLU A 92 -0.60 -2.79 14.35
C GLU A 92 -1.08 -2.28 15.72
N LYS A 93 -0.25 -1.50 16.43
CA LYS A 93 -0.62 -0.89 17.72
C LYS A 93 -1.80 0.06 17.55
N TYR A 94 -1.79 0.90 16.51
CA TYR A 94 -2.88 1.81 16.20
C TYR A 94 -4.17 1.06 15.90
N ASP A 95 -4.14 0.04 15.04
CA ASP A 95 -5.31 -0.76 14.69
C ASP A 95 -5.89 -1.51 15.91
N ARG A 96 -5.04 -2.01 16.81
CA ARG A 96 -5.49 -2.62 18.06
C ARG A 96 -6.16 -1.60 18.98
N ARG A 97 -5.59 -0.39 19.11
CA ARG A 97 -6.11 0.67 19.99
C ARG A 97 -7.40 1.29 19.47
N VAL A 98 -7.44 1.64 18.18
CA VAL A 98 -8.55 2.40 17.58
C VAL A 98 -9.65 1.49 17.07
N HIS A 99 -9.28 0.43 16.35
CA HIS A 99 -10.25 -0.47 15.71
C HIS A 99 -10.55 -1.72 16.54
N ARG A 100 -9.94 -1.85 17.74
CA ARG A 100 -10.09 -3.02 18.62
C ARG A 100 -9.89 -4.35 17.88
N SER A 101 -8.97 -4.35 16.91
CA SER A 101 -8.72 -5.51 16.05
C SER A 101 -8.25 -6.69 16.90
N ARG A 102 -9.00 -7.80 16.84
CA ARG A 102 -8.58 -9.08 17.41
C ARG A 102 -7.82 -9.88 16.36
N LYS A 103 -6.96 -10.80 16.81
CA LYS A 103 -6.31 -11.75 15.91
C LYS A 103 -7.29 -12.89 15.65
N ASP A 104 -7.32 -13.37 14.41
CA ASP A 104 -8.19 -14.49 14.02
C ASP A 104 -7.59 -15.80 14.53
N GLU A 105 -8.38 -16.58 15.25
CA GLU A 105 -8.00 -17.89 15.80
C GLU A 105 -8.36 -19.07 14.88
N ILE A 106 -8.77 -18.77 13.65
CA ILE A 106 -9.29 -19.72 12.65
C ILE A 106 -8.24 -20.79 12.29
N LYS A 107 -8.62 -22.07 12.37
CA LYS A 107 -7.77 -23.23 12.08
C LYS A 107 -8.30 -24.03 10.88
N VAL A 108 -7.42 -24.90 10.35
CA VAL A 108 -7.80 -25.89 9.35
C VAL A 108 -8.77 -26.87 10.00
N GLY A 109 -9.88 -27.18 9.33
CA GLY A 109 -10.98 -27.98 9.89
C GLY A 109 -12.14 -27.17 10.48
N ASP A 110 -11.99 -25.86 10.70
CA ASP A 110 -13.10 -25.02 11.18
C ASP A 110 -14.14 -24.82 10.06
N HIS A 111 -15.41 -24.72 10.45
CA HIS A 111 -16.50 -24.38 9.55
C HIS A 111 -16.62 -22.87 9.38
N VAL A 112 -16.67 -22.40 8.14
CA VAL A 112 -16.82 -20.98 7.79
C VAL A 112 -17.85 -20.78 6.69
N LEU A 113 -18.52 -19.63 6.71
CA LEU A 113 -19.40 -19.19 5.64
C LEU A 113 -18.64 -18.27 4.68
N VAL A 114 -18.75 -18.53 3.38
CA VAL A 114 -18.06 -17.76 2.35
C VAL A 114 -18.95 -16.61 1.89
N ARG A 115 -18.37 -15.43 1.69
CA ARG A 115 -19.12 -14.28 1.15
C ARG A 115 -19.48 -14.55 -0.30
N GLN A 116 -20.78 -14.59 -0.61
CA GLN A 116 -21.26 -14.83 -1.97
C GLN A 116 -21.35 -13.53 -2.78
N ASN A 117 -21.36 -13.65 -4.11
CA ASN A 117 -21.63 -12.52 -4.98
C ASN A 117 -23.13 -12.20 -4.93
N ARG A 118 -23.47 -10.93 -4.71
CA ARG A 118 -24.87 -10.53 -4.52
C ARG A 118 -25.60 -10.59 -5.87
N GLN A 119 -26.48 -11.57 -6.04
CA GLN A 119 -27.26 -11.74 -7.27
C GLN A 119 -28.49 -10.82 -7.30
N ASN A 120 -29.16 -10.62 -6.17
CA ASN A 120 -30.35 -9.78 -6.08
C ASN A 120 -30.41 -9.02 -4.72
N LYS A 121 -31.42 -8.16 -4.53
CA LYS A 121 -31.52 -7.38 -3.28
C LYS A 121 -31.73 -8.25 -2.04
N LEU A 122 -32.38 -9.41 -2.20
CA LEU A 122 -32.76 -10.34 -1.12
C LEU A 122 -31.70 -11.42 -0.85
N SER A 123 -30.68 -11.55 -1.70
CA SER A 123 -29.66 -12.58 -1.54
C SER A 123 -28.82 -12.29 -0.29
N PRO A 124 -28.62 -13.28 0.60
CA PRO A 124 -27.85 -13.07 1.81
C PRO A 124 -26.39 -12.74 1.48
N THR A 125 -25.72 -12.05 2.41
CA THR A 125 -24.33 -11.62 2.21
C THR A 125 -23.36 -12.80 2.15
N PHE A 126 -23.65 -13.88 2.88
CA PHE A 126 -22.87 -15.10 2.93
C PHE A 126 -23.66 -16.27 2.34
N ASP A 127 -22.96 -17.23 1.75
CA ASP A 127 -23.54 -18.50 1.34
C ASP A 127 -24.02 -19.25 2.59
N PRO A 128 -25.28 -19.71 2.65
CA PRO A 128 -25.79 -20.45 3.80
C PRO A 128 -25.12 -21.81 4.01
N THR A 129 -24.47 -22.39 2.98
CA THR A 129 -23.78 -23.67 3.15
C THR A 129 -22.43 -23.49 3.85
N PRO A 130 -22.17 -24.18 4.99
CA PRO A 130 -20.88 -24.10 5.66
C PRO A 130 -19.80 -24.86 4.89
N TYR A 131 -18.65 -24.21 4.71
CA TYR A 131 -17.45 -24.80 4.10
C TYR A 131 -16.42 -25.14 5.18
N VAL A 132 -15.59 -26.15 4.93
CA VAL A 132 -14.52 -26.56 5.85
C VAL A 132 -13.20 -26.00 5.35
N ILE A 133 -12.44 -25.36 6.23
CA ILE A 133 -11.14 -24.83 5.85
C ILE A 133 -10.18 -25.99 5.53
N THR A 134 -9.70 -26.04 4.29
CA THR A 134 -8.74 -27.03 3.79
C THR A 134 -7.30 -26.56 3.96
N LYS A 135 -7.06 -25.25 3.79
CA LYS A 135 -5.69 -24.70 3.84
C LYS A 135 -5.67 -23.26 4.32
N ARG A 136 -4.67 -22.94 5.14
CA ARG A 136 -4.36 -21.56 5.55
C ARG A 136 -2.93 -21.19 5.14
N GLN A 137 -2.80 -20.07 4.43
CA GLN A 137 -1.52 -19.45 4.11
C GLN A 137 -1.53 -18.00 4.62
N ASN A 138 -0.82 -17.74 5.72
CA ASN A 138 -0.82 -16.44 6.40
C ASN A 138 -2.25 -15.99 6.77
N SER A 139 -2.74 -14.93 6.11
CA SER A 139 -4.10 -14.38 6.25
C SER A 139 -5.06 -14.89 5.18
N ARG A 140 -4.58 -15.68 4.19
CA ARG A 140 -5.42 -16.27 3.14
C ARG A 140 -5.90 -17.64 3.60
N VAL A 141 -7.21 -17.81 3.63
CA VAL A 141 -7.89 -19.07 3.98
C VAL A 141 -8.52 -19.63 2.71
N THR A 142 -8.40 -20.93 2.51
CA THR A 142 -9.07 -21.69 1.44
C THR A 142 -10.01 -22.66 2.13
N ALA A 143 -11.28 -22.57 1.78
CA ALA A 143 -12.38 -23.40 2.26
C ALA A 143 -13.12 -23.94 1.03
#